data_AF-A0A6J4K2B4-F1
#
_entry.id   AF-A0A6J4K2B4-F1
#
_cell.length_a   1.000
_cell.length_b   1.000
_cell.length_c   1.000
_cell.angle_alpha   90.00
_cell.angle_beta   90.00
_cell.angle_gamma   90.00
#
_symmetry.space_group_name_H-M   'P 1'
#
loop_
_entity.id
_entity.type
_entity.pdbx_description
1 polymer ?
#
loop_
_entity_poly.entity_id
_entity_poly.type
_entity_poly.pdbx_seq_one_letter_code
_entity_poly.pdbx_strand_id
1 'polypeptide(L)'
;ALLWLRYQDMNDCGLLEVPEAGDWMDLFANRYNILYDNVLYVAAWRAIGLIRSACGVEPGDASARADDIRERINLLMWIDRCWYAEHFAERLAKLKSMHLEWYMLYHNVGSISSRPFYLPYVAFREYGDWLDSLGNLLAILCGLTSQDQSDQILRYMHQIGAAQPFPTKAVYPPIFPGHKDWREYYRSRNLNLPHQYHNGGIWPFIGGFHVATLVRTGRCGEAEALLQCLAESNALGADSPWEFNEWLHGETGHPMGYGYQAWSAGMFIYAYEALRTGHVPLFDELLAPQSTAVEQAR
;
A
#
# COMPACT_ATOMS: atom_id res chain seq x y z
N ALA A 1 -17.28 10.14 9.75
CA ALA A 1 -16.04 9.56 9.19
C ALA A 1 -15.10 10.63 8.65
N LEU A 2 -15.38 11.26 7.50
CA LEU A 2 -14.43 12.22 6.89
C LEU A 2 -14.01 13.37 7.80
N LEU A 3 -14.95 13.96 8.55
CA LEU A 3 -14.61 15.02 9.51
C LEU A 3 -13.60 14.56 10.55
N TRP A 4 -13.71 13.31 11.02
CA TRP A 4 -12.77 12.73 11.97
C TRP A 4 -11.40 12.49 11.33
N LEU A 5 -11.35 12.01 10.08
CA LEU A 5 -10.10 11.85 9.32
C LEU A 5 -9.38 13.19 9.14
N ARG A 6 -10.12 14.27 8.86
CA ARG A 6 -9.56 15.62 8.76
C ARG A 6 -8.96 16.13 10.07
N TYR A 7 -9.37 15.60 11.22
CA TYR A 7 -8.75 15.90 12.51
C TYR A 7 -7.53 15.04 12.81
N GLN A 8 -7.20 14.06 11.97
CA GLN A 8 -5.95 13.31 12.07
C GLN A 8 -4.81 13.99 11.29
N ASP A 9 -5.09 15.06 10.55
CA ASP A 9 -4.09 16.00 10.02
C ASP A 9 -3.78 17.05 11.10
N MET A 10 -2.93 16.67 12.04
CA MET A 10 -2.62 17.37 13.28
C MET A 10 -1.65 18.52 13.08
N ASN A 11 -0.83 18.47 12.04
CA ASN A 11 0.15 19.52 11.70
C ASN A 11 -0.28 20.38 10.49
N ASP A 12 -1.48 20.15 9.94
CA ASP A 12 -2.02 20.84 8.76
C ASP A 12 -1.15 20.65 7.50
N CYS A 13 -0.51 19.48 7.37
CA CYS A 13 0.33 19.15 6.22
C CYS A 13 -0.46 18.51 5.05
N GLY A 14 -1.75 18.22 5.25
CA GLY A 14 -2.64 17.65 4.25
C GLY A 14 -2.64 16.11 4.21
N LEU A 15 -1.90 15.45 5.11
CA LEU A 15 -1.82 13.99 5.24
C LEU A 15 -2.32 13.55 6.61
N LEU A 16 -2.69 12.29 6.75
CA LEU A 16 -3.06 11.71 8.04
C LEU A 16 -1.79 11.41 8.85
N GLU A 17 -1.77 11.80 10.11
CA GLU A 17 -0.84 11.31 11.13
C GLU A 17 -1.46 10.15 11.91
N VAL A 18 -0.79 9.01 11.86
CA VAL A 18 -1.22 7.76 12.48
C VAL A 18 -0.24 7.40 13.60
N PRO A 19 -0.69 7.02 14.81
CA PRO A 19 0.21 6.55 15.85
C PRO A 19 0.99 5.30 15.39
N GLU A 20 2.10 5.00 16.07
CA GLU A 20 2.83 3.75 15.79
C GLU A 20 1.90 2.55 15.93
N ALA A 21 1.95 1.65 14.94
CA ALA A 21 1.07 0.48 14.86
C ALA A 21 -0.43 0.82 14.78
N GLY A 22 -0.77 1.99 14.24
CA GLY A 22 -2.16 2.43 14.03
C GLY A 22 -2.75 2.09 12.66
N ASP A 23 -2.01 1.35 11.82
CA ASP A 23 -2.46 0.87 10.51
C ASP A 23 -2.88 -0.62 10.57
N TRP A 24 -2.97 -1.29 9.42
CA TRP A 24 -3.26 -2.73 9.39
C TRP A 24 -2.16 -3.59 10.05
N MET A 25 -0.92 -3.09 10.10
CA MET A 25 0.19 -3.73 10.80
C MET A 25 0.21 -3.28 12.27
N ASP A 26 -0.80 -3.70 13.02
CA ASP A 26 -1.08 -3.32 14.43
C ASP A 26 -0.01 -3.72 15.47
N LEU A 27 1.15 -4.21 15.00
CA LEU A 27 2.32 -4.52 15.79
C LEU A 27 3.62 -4.20 15.02
N PHE A 28 3.67 -3.08 14.30
CA PHE A 28 4.82 -2.71 13.46
C PHE A 28 5.20 -1.22 13.58
N ALA A 29 6.43 -0.87 13.20
CA ALA A 29 7.01 0.45 13.46
C ALA A 29 6.55 1.58 12.51
N ASN A 30 5.57 1.31 11.63
CA ASN A 30 4.95 2.33 10.79
C ASN A 30 4.27 3.37 11.69
N ARG A 31 4.50 4.66 11.40
CA ARG A 31 4.01 5.78 12.23
C ARG A 31 3.99 7.09 11.46
N TYR A 32 3.24 8.06 11.98
CA TYR A 32 3.06 9.40 11.43
C TYR A 32 2.39 9.36 10.05
N ASN A 33 2.98 9.89 8.98
CA ASN A 33 2.40 9.77 7.65
C ASN A 33 2.74 8.40 7.08
N ILE A 34 1.81 7.45 7.20
CA ILE A 34 1.92 6.08 6.70
C ILE A 34 1.36 5.99 5.26
N LEU A 35 2.04 5.26 4.39
CA LEU A 35 1.64 5.08 2.98
C LEU A 35 0.26 4.43 2.88
N TYR A 36 0.05 3.31 3.56
CA TYR A 36 -1.21 2.55 3.56
C TYR A 36 -2.41 3.46 3.86
N ASP A 37 -2.39 4.16 4.99
CA ASP A 37 -3.49 5.02 5.43
C ASP A 37 -3.73 6.20 4.49
N ASN A 38 -2.67 6.83 3.99
CA ASN A 38 -2.80 7.98 3.10
C ASN A 38 -3.24 7.58 1.68
N VAL A 39 -2.87 6.39 1.20
CA VAL A 39 -3.45 5.80 -0.02
C VAL A 39 -4.95 5.56 0.15
N LEU A 40 -5.36 4.99 1.28
CA LEU A 40 -6.77 4.80 1.61
C LEU A 40 -7.50 6.14 1.80
N TYR A 41 -6.81 7.18 2.26
CA TYR A 41 -7.38 8.52 2.38
C TYR A 41 -7.70 9.13 1.01
N VAL A 42 -6.83 8.95 0.02
CA VAL A 42 -7.13 9.30 -1.39
C VAL A 42 -8.38 8.56 -1.87
N ALA A 43 -8.45 7.24 -1.63
CA ALA A 43 -9.59 6.41 -2.02
C ALA A 43 -10.88 6.86 -1.33
N ALA A 44 -10.82 7.21 -0.05
CA ALA A 44 -11.96 7.69 0.74
C ALA A 44 -12.51 9.01 0.19
N TRP A 45 -11.65 9.95 -0.21
CA TRP A 45 -12.10 11.20 -0.85
C TRP A 45 -12.82 10.94 -2.16
N ARG A 46 -12.29 10.04 -3.01
CA ARG A 46 -12.98 9.66 -4.26
C ARG A 46 -14.32 8.97 -4.00
N ALA A 47 -14.36 8.05 -3.04
CA ALA A 47 -15.59 7.37 -2.64
C ALA A 47 -16.66 8.36 -2.15
N ILE A 48 -16.26 9.41 -1.41
CA ILE A 48 -17.18 10.45 -0.96
C ILE A 48 -17.78 11.23 -2.13
N GLY A 49 -16.98 11.54 -3.15
CA GLY A 49 -17.49 12.13 -4.39
C GLY A 49 -18.56 11.24 -5.04
N LEU A 50 -18.29 9.94 -5.17
CA LEU A 50 -19.24 8.96 -5.73
C LEU A 50 -20.52 8.84 -4.91
N ILE A 51 -20.40 8.74 -3.58
CA ILE A 51 -21.55 8.65 -2.66
C ILE A 51 -22.42 9.92 -2.76
N ARG A 52 -21.81 11.10 -2.80
CA ARG A 52 -22.55 12.38 -2.95
C ARG A 52 -23.33 12.39 -4.26
N SER A 53 -22.68 12.05 -5.38
CA SER A 53 -23.35 11.94 -6.68
C SER A 53 -24.52 10.96 -6.66
N ALA A 54 -24.33 9.79 -6.07
CA ALA A 54 -25.39 8.78 -5.93
C ALA A 54 -26.57 9.26 -5.07
N CYS A 55 -26.33 10.18 -4.13
CA CYS A 55 -27.37 10.85 -3.35
C CYS A 55 -27.96 12.10 -4.01
N GLY A 56 -27.59 12.42 -5.26
CA GLY A 56 -28.05 13.64 -5.95
C GLY A 56 -27.47 14.93 -5.38
N VAL A 57 -26.31 14.85 -4.70
CA VAL A 57 -25.60 15.99 -4.13
C VAL A 57 -24.32 16.23 -4.93
N GLU A 58 -24.02 17.48 -5.23
CA GLU A 58 -22.77 17.85 -5.93
C GLU A 58 -21.53 17.27 -5.23
N PRO A 59 -20.59 16.64 -5.97
CA PRO A 59 -19.38 16.03 -5.41
C PRO A 59 -18.52 16.98 -4.57
N GLY A 60 -18.58 18.28 -4.87
CA GLY A 60 -17.76 19.30 -4.21
C GLY A 60 -16.29 19.20 -4.60
N ASP A 61 -15.39 19.42 -3.65
CA ASP A 61 -13.93 19.41 -3.84
C ASP A 61 -13.30 18.01 -3.72
N ALA A 62 -14.12 16.94 -3.66
CA ALA A 62 -13.67 15.59 -3.37
C ALA A 62 -12.54 15.10 -4.30
N SER A 63 -12.67 15.31 -5.62
CA SER A 63 -11.63 14.94 -6.59
C SER A 63 -10.36 15.77 -6.40
N ALA A 64 -10.51 17.09 -6.22
CA ALA A 64 -9.37 18.00 -6.02
C ALA A 64 -8.60 17.67 -4.74
N ARG A 65 -9.30 17.28 -3.66
CA ARG A 65 -8.69 16.81 -2.41
C ARG A 65 -7.93 15.51 -2.60
N ALA A 66 -8.53 14.55 -3.30
CA ALA A 66 -7.86 13.28 -3.61
C ALA A 66 -6.58 13.50 -4.43
N ASP A 67 -6.61 14.41 -5.42
CA ASP A 67 -5.45 14.75 -6.25
C ASP A 67 -4.35 15.48 -5.47
N ASP A 68 -4.70 16.42 -4.58
CA ASP A 68 -3.74 17.12 -3.70
C ASP A 68 -3.05 16.13 -2.73
N ILE A 69 -3.80 15.21 -2.12
CA ILE A 69 -3.22 14.17 -1.25
C ILE A 69 -2.30 13.23 -2.06
N ARG A 70 -2.72 12.79 -3.26
CA ARG A 70 -1.88 11.97 -4.16
C ARG A 70 -0.57 12.68 -4.47
N GLU A 71 -0.62 13.96 -4.78
CA GLU A 71 0.56 14.77 -5.08
C GLU A 71 1.50 14.86 -3.89
N ARG A 72 0.97 15.08 -2.68
CA ARG A 72 1.75 15.09 -1.43
C ARG A 72 2.46 13.75 -1.21
N ILE A 73 1.75 12.63 -1.36
CA ILE A 73 2.33 11.27 -1.25
C ILE A 73 3.47 11.08 -2.27
N ASN A 74 3.25 11.45 -3.54
CA ASN A 74 4.28 11.36 -4.59
C ASN A 74 5.49 12.25 -4.32
N LEU A 75 5.27 13.42 -3.72
CA LEU A 75 6.36 14.33 -3.40
C LEU A 75 7.21 13.85 -2.24
N LEU A 76 6.59 13.20 -1.24
CA LEU A 76 7.20 12.80 0.03
C LEU A 76 7.74 11.38 0.09
N MET A 77 7.02 10.43 -0.50
CA MET A 77 7.24 9.00 -0.29
C MET A 77 7.84 8.31 -1.52
N TRP A 78 7.72 8.89 -2.71
CA TRP A 78 8.41 8.40 -3.91
C TRP A 78 9.79 9.03 -4.04
N ILE A 79 10.84 8.26 -3.73
CA ILE A 79 12.22 8.76 -3.75
C ILE A 79 12.85 8.52 -5.11
N ASP A 80 12.88 9.57 -5.93
CA ASP A 80 13.58 9.60 -7.21
C ASP A 80 14.77 10.58 -7.16
N ARG A 81 15.97 10.00 -7.28
CA ARG A 81 17.26 10.67 -7.39
C ARG A 81 17.85 10.42 -8.77
N CYS A 82 17.13 10.86 -9.80
CA CYS A 82 17.61 10.80 -11.18
C CYS A 82 18.92 11.61 -11.34
N TRP A 83 19.62 11.38 -12.46
CA TRP A 83 20.93 11.98 -12.73
C TRP A 83 20.93 13.50 -12.95
N TYR A 84 19.73 14.11 -13.06
CA TYR A 84 19.55 15.54 -13.25
C TYR A 84 19.37 16.24 -11.90
N ALA A 85 20.37 17.01 -11.47
CA ALA A 85 20.37 17.68 -10.18
C ALA A 85 19.21 18.69 -10.04
N GLU A 86 18.78 19.26 -11.16
CA GLU A 86 17.67 20.21 -11.27
C GLU A 86 16.35 19.60 -10.79
N HIS A 87 16.05 18.35 -11.16
CA HIS A 87 14.81 17.68 -10.75
C HIS A 87 14.74 17.50 -9.22
N PHE A 88 15.87 17.18 -8.58
CA PHE A 88 15.91 17.07 -7.12
C PHE A 88 15.80 18.44 -6.45
N ALA A 89 16.45 19.47 -7.00
CA ALA A 89 16.35 20.84 -6.51
C ALA A 89 14.91 21.40 -6.62
N GLU A 90 14.22 21.14 -7.72
CA GLU A 90 12.81 21.51 -7.92
C GLU A 90 11.89 20.81 -6.91
N ARG A 91 12.10 19.51 -6.68
CA ARG A 91 11.38 18.77 -5.63
C ARG A 91 11.60 19.41 -4.25
N LEU A 92 12.84 19.70 -3.88
CA LEU A 92 13.15 20.35 -2.60
C LEU A 92 12.50 21.74 -2.48
N ALA A 93 12.52 22.53 -3.54
CA ALA A 93 11.87 23.83 -3.58
C ALA A 93 10.35 23.71 -3.35
N LYS A 94 9.71 22.72 -3.99
CA LYS A 94 8.28 22.45 -3.84
C LYS A 94 7.92 21.96 -2.45
N LEU A 95 8.70 21.04 -1.88
CA LEU A 95 8.53 20.60 -0.49
C LEU A 95 8.64 21.79 0.47
N LYS A 96 9.64 22.65 0.28
CA LYS A 96 9.83 23.85 1.10
C LYS A 96 8.66 24.83 0.99
N SER A 97 8.05 24.98 -0.19
CA SER A 97 6.90 25.86 -0.37
C SER A 97 5.61 25.28 0.20
N MET A 98 5.49 23.95 0.28
CA MET A 98 4.30 23.29 0.85
C MET A 98 4.39 23.16 2.37
N HIS A 99 5.52 22.67 2.89
CA HIS A 99 5.71 22.43 4.32
C HIS A 99 7.20 22.37 4.67
N LEU A 100 7.68 23.34 5.46
CA LEU A 100 9.12 23.47 5.77
C LEU A 100 9.70 22.19 6.41
N GLU A 101 8.93 21.48 7.23
CA GLU A 101 9.40 20.27 7.90
C GLU A 101 9.67 19.13 6.90
N TRP A 102 8.95 19.08 5.78
CA TRP A 102 9.19 18.09 4.73
C TRP A 102 10.51 18.36 4.00
N TYR A 103 10.84 19.63 3.77
CA TYR A 103 12.16 20.02 3.29
C TYR A 103 13.27 19.56 4.26
N MET A 104 13.05 19.71 5.58
CA MET A 104 14.00 19.25 6.59
C MET A 104 14.15 17.72 6.60
N LEU A 105 13.06 16.97 6.52
CA LEU A 105 13.07 15.52 6.36
C LEU A 105 13.92 15.09 5.15
N TYR A 106 13.80 15.80 4.04
CA TYR A 106 14.52 15.47 2.81
C TYR A 106 16.05 15.65 2.90
N HIS A 107 16.56 16.39 3.89
CA HIS A 107 17.99 16.34 4.21
C HIS A 107 18.41 14.96 4.74
N ASN A 108 17.54 14.28 5.50
CA ASN A 108 17.80 12.93 6.01
C ASN A 108 17.53 11.87 4.94
N VAL A 109 16.46 12.01 4.15
CA VAL A 109 16.20 11.12 3.00
C VAL A 109 17.32 11.26 1.95
N GLY A 110 17.97 12.43 1.88
CA GLY A 110 19.11 12.67 1.02
C GLY A 110 20.30 11.71 1.24
N SER A 111 20.34 10.96 2.34
CA SER A 111 21.34 9.92 2.60
C SER A 111 21.11 8.62 1.85
N ILE A 112 19.92 8.41 1.26
CA ILE A 112 19.61 7.22 0.44
C ILE A 112 19.54 7.56 -1.06
N SER A 113 19.77 6.54 -1.88
CA SER A 113 19.52 6.59 -3.33
C SER A 113 18.02 6.41 -3.63
N SER A 114 17.64 6.47 -4.91
CA SER A 114 16.27 6.17 -5.35
C SER A 114 15.76 4.86 -4.76
N ARG A 115 14.44 4.77 -4.57
CA ARG A 115 13.74 3.53 -4.24
C ARG A 115 12.74 3.20 -5.34
N PRO A 116 12.66 1.93 -5.78
CA PRO A 116 11.69 1.50 -6.77
C PRO A 116 10.29 1.27 -6.16
N PHE A 117 9.98 1.95 -5.06
CA PHE A 117 8.75 1.83 -4.28
C PHE A 117 8.55 3.09 -3.43
N TYR A 118 7.33 3.30 -2.95
CA TYR A 118 7.03 4.32 -1.95
C TYR A 118 7.51 3.89 -0.57
N LEU A 119 8.15 4.81 0.16
CA LEU A 119 8.49 4.60 1.56
C LEU A 119 7.23 4.28 2.38
N PRO A 120 7.31 3.36 3.36
CA PRO A 120 6.15 2.86 4.09
C PRO A 120 5.61 3.89 5.08
N TYR A 121 6.50 4.76 5.59
CA TYR A 121 6.11 5.93 6.38
C TYR A 121 7.17 7.03 6.28
N VAL A 122 6.74 8.26 6.55
CA VAL A 122 7.63 9.40 6.85
C VAL A 122 7.15 10.10 8.13
N ALA A 123 8.11 10.59 8.91
CA ALA A 123 7.89 11.37 10.12
C ALA A 123 8.78 12.63 10.09
N PHE A 124 8.69 13.50 11.11
CA PHE A 124 9.38 14.78 11.16
C PHE A 124 10.86 14.76 10.69
N ARG A 125 11.63 13.74 11.11
CA ARG A 125 13.05 13.54 10.72
C ARG A 125 13.40 12.08 10.45
N GLU A 126 12.41 11.21 10.40
CA GLU A 126 12.60 9.77 10.25
C GLU A 126 11.78 9.27 9.07
N TYR A 127 12.20 8.15 8.51
CA TYR A 127 11.50 7.49 7.43
C TYR A 127 11.74 5.99 7.51
N GLY A 128 10.77 5.21 7.05
CA GLY A 128 10.98 3.78 6.82
C GLY A 128 11.71 3.56 5.51
N ASP A 129 12.54 2.52 5.45
CA ASP A 129 13.30 2.16 4.24
C ASP A 129 13.18 0.67 3.93
N TRP A 130 11.94 0.23 3.73
CA TRP A 130 11.56 -1.10 3.28
C TRP A 130 10.34 -1.00 2.37
N LEU A 131 10.15 -1.98 1.51
CA LEU A 131 8.90 -2.14 0.78
C LEU A 131 7.81 -2.58 1.77
N ASP A 132 6.74 -1.80 1.91
CA ASP A 132 5.42 -2.30 2.34
C ASP A 132 4.65 -2.73 1.09
N SER A 133 4.47 -4.05 0.94
CA SER A 133 3.81 -4.62 -0.24
C SER A 133 2.37 -4.16 -0.36
N LEU A 134 1.59 -4.16 0.73
CA LEU A 134 0.17 -3.82 0.65
C LEU A 134 -0.01 -2.34 0.34
N GLY A 135 0.74 -1.44 0.99
CA GLY A 135 0.69 -0.01 0.71
C GLY A 135 1.04 0.32 -0.74
N ASN A 136 2.09 -0.31 -1.29
CA ASN A 136 2.50 -0.08 -2.68
C ASN A 136 1.54 -0.68 -3.72
N LEU A 137 1.00 -1.88 -3.46
CA LEU A 137 -0.03 -2.48 -4.32
C LEU A 137 -1.30 -1.63 -4.31
N LEU A 138 -1.76 -1.17 -3.14
CA LEU A 138 -2.89 -0.25 -3.04
C LEU A 138 -2.61 1.09 -3.73
N ALA A 139 -1.37 1.60 -3.70
CA ALA A 139 -1.03 2.82 -4.42
C ALA A 139 -1.26 2.66 -5.93
N ILE A 140 -0.94 1.49 -6.51
CA ILE A 140 -1.24 1.17 -7.91
C ILE A 140 -2.75 1.02 -8.10
N LEU A 141 -3.41 0.25 -7.23
CA LEU A 141 -4.83 -0.06 -7.37
C LEU A 141 -5.71 1.19 -7.26
N CYS A 142 -5.32 2.13 -6.40
CA CYS A 142 -5.95 3.42 -6.23
C CYS A 142 -5.42 4.47 -7.22
N GLY A 143 -4.63 4.13 -8.24
CA GLY A 143 -4.19 5.10 -9.26
C GLY A 143 -3.42 6.30 -8.70
N LEU A 144 -2.57 6.08 -7.69
CA LEU A 144 -1.60 7.07 -7.22
C LEU A 144 -0.34 7.07 -8.09
N THR A 145 -0.06 5.95 -8.76
CA THR A 145 1.16 5.71 -9.53
C THR A 145 1.02 6.12 -10.99
N SER A 146 2.12 6.57 -11.59
CA SER A 146 2.29 6.53 -13.04
C SER A 146 2.54 5.10 -13.52
N GLN A 147 2.47 4.87 -14.84
CA GLN A 147 2.85 3.59 -15.43
C GLN A 147 4.28 3.19 -15.05
N ASP A 148 5.23 4.12 -15.19
CA ASP A 148 6.65 3.88 -14.86
C ASP A 148 6.87 3.53 -13.38
N GLN A 149 6.14 4.18 -12.47
CA GLN A 149 6.19 3.86 -11.03
C GLN A 149 5.61 2.46 -10.77
N SER A 150 4.46 2.13 -11.37
CA SER A 150 3.83 0.82 -11.24
C SER A 150 4.77 -0.29 -11.71
N ASP A 151 5.41 -0.08 -12.86
CA ASP A 151 6.37 -1.04 -13.41
C ASP A 151 7.63 -1.17 -12.57
N GLN A 152 8.11 -0.09 -11.95
CA GLN A 152 9.24 -0.15 -11.02
C GLN A 152 8.90 -0.98 -9.77
N ILE A 153 7.73 -0.74 -9.16
CA ILE A 153 7.26 -1.48 -7.99
C ILE A 153 7.16 -2.97 -8.32
N LEU A 154 6.43 -3.33 -9.39
CA LEU A 154 6.19 -4.73 -9.73
C LEU A 154 7.48 -5.45 -10.15
N ARG A 155 8.38 -4.79 -10.89
CA ARG A 155 9.71 -5.35 -11.20
C ARG A 155 10.53 -5.59 -9.93
N TYR A 156 10.53 -4.64 -9.00
CA TYR A 156 11.26 -4.80 -7.75
C TYR A 156 10.70 -5.96 -6.93
N MET A 157 9.38 -6.04 -6.75
CA MET A 157 8.70 -7.14 -6.06
C MET A 157 9.04 -8.50 -6.66
N HIS A 158 9.09 -8.61 -8.00
CA HIS A 158 9.53 -9.81 -8.68
C HIS A 158 11.01 -10.13 -8.39
N GLN A 159 11.92 -9.13 -8.50
CA GLN A 159 13.35 -9.30 -8.27
C GLN A 159 13.71 -9.78 -6.86
N ILE A 160 12.99 -9.30 -5.84
CA ILE A 160 13.24 -9.69 -4.44
C ILE A 160 12.55 -11.01 -4.06
N GLY A 161 11.79 -11.63 -4.97
CA GLY A 161 10.98 -12.80 -4.66
C GLY A 161 9.93 -12.50 -3.59
N ALA A 162 9.20 -11.38 -3.71
CA ALA A 162 8.15 -10.98 -2.77
C ALA A 162 7.04 -12.04 -2.65
N ALA A 163 6.85 -12.84 -3.71
CA ALA A 163 5.88 -13.92 -3.78
C ALA A 163 6.50 -15.33 -3.64
N GLN A 164 7.71 -15.44 -3.09
CA GLN A 164 8.40 -16.72 -2.89
C GLN A 164 8.57 -17.04 -1.40
N PRO A 165 8.26 -18.28 -0.94
CA PRO A 165 7.72 -19.40 -1.72
C PRO A 165 6.24 -19.23 -2.13
N PHE A 166 5.51 -18.32 -1.48
CA PHE A 166 4.11 -18.03 -1.77
C PHE A 166 3.81 -16.52 -1.75
N PRO A 167 2.76 -16.05 -2.43
CA PRO A 167 2.35 -14.65 -2.43
C PRO A 167 1.59 -14.26 -1.14
N THR A 168 1.82 -13.08 -0.55
CA THR A 168 2.92 -12.12 -0.77
C THR A 168 3.49 -11.68 0.58
N LYS A 169 4.81 -11.55 0.67
CA LYS A 169 5.50 -11.03 1.87
C LYS A 169 5.00 -9.62 2.21
N ALA A 170 4.65 -9.39 3.47
CA ALA A 170 4.14 -8.10 3.94
C ALA A 170 5.16 -6.97 3.76
N VAL A 171 6.40 -7.21 4.18
CA VAL A 171 7.51 -6.26 4.01
C VAL A 171 8.78 -6.90 3.48
N TYR A 172 9.63 -6.10 2.83
CA TYR A 172 10.98 -6.51 2.47
C TYR A 172 11.98 -5.34 2.45
N PRO A 173 13.21 -5.51 2.98
CA PRO A 173 13.63 -6.63 3.82
C PRO A 173 12.89 -6.61 5.18
N PRO A 174 12.84 -7.72 5.92
CA PRO A 174 12.38 -7.66 7.30
C PRO A 174 13.34 -6.83 8.15
N ILE A 175 12.81 -6.24 9.22
CA ILE A 175 13.55 -5.46 10.19
C ILE A 175 14.24 -6.42 11.15
N PHE A 176 15.58 -6.38 11.18
CA PHE A 176 16.40 -7.20 12.08
C PHE A 176 16.71 -6.47 13.40
N PRO A 177 16.99 -7.21 14.49
CA PRO A 177 17.50 -6.61 15.72
C PRO A 177 18.72 -5.71 15.48
N GLY A 178 18.72 -4.53 16.09
CA GLY A 178 19.75 -3.50 15.90
C GLY A 178 19.44 -2.49 14.79
N HIS A 179 18.43 -2.75 13.94
CA HIS A 179 17.90 -1.72 13.04
C HIS A 179 17.19 -0.62 13.83
N LYS A 180 17.23 0.64 13.36
CA LYS A 180 16.60 1.80 14.06
C LYS A 180 15.09 1.66 14.25
N ASP A 181 14.44 0.94 13.33
CA ASP A 181 13.00 0.64 13.38
C ASP A 181 12.68 -0.71 14.05
N TRP A 182 13.68 -1.38 14.64
CA TRP A 182 13.40 -2.52 15.52
C TRP A 182 12.66 -2.04 16.77
N ARG A 183 11.67 -2.82 17.21
CA ARG A 183 10.94 -2.56 18.45
C ARG A 183 11.02 -3.78 19.35
N GLU A 184 11.22 -3.54 20.64
CA GLU A 184 11.32 -4.61 21.63
C GLU A 184 10.05 -5.48 21.67
N TYR A 185 8.88 -4.87 21.42
CA TYR A 185 7.61 -5.60 21.37
C TYR A 185 7.48 -6.55 20.17
N TYR A 186 8.38 -6.52 19.17
CA TYR A 186 8.41 -7.53 18.11
C TYR A 186 8.70 -8.95 18.65
N ARG A 187 9.36 -9.03 19.81
CA ARG A 187 9.61 -10.28 20.53
C ARG A 187 8.35 -10.79 21.27
N SER A 188 7.31 -9.96 21.39
CA SER A 188 6.06 -10.36 22.02
C SER A 188 5.48 -11.56 21.28
N ARG A 189 5.35 -12.68 21.99
CA ARG A 189 4.90 -13.98 21.45
C ARG A 189 5.72 -14.46 20.23
N ASN A 190 6.91 -13.91 20.03
CA ASN A 190 7.75 -14.09 18.84
C ASN A 190 7.04 -13.80 17.51
N LEU A 191 5.98 -12.98 17.49
CA LEU A 191 5.17 -12.78 16.29
C LEU A 191 5.89 -12.00 15.18
N ASN A 192 6.64 -10.95 15.51
CA ASN A 192 7.26 -10.05 14.52
C ASN A 192 8.79 -10.18 14.45
N LEU A 193 9.31 -11.39 14.70
CA LEU A 193 10.69 -11.70 14.34
C LEU A 193 10.88 -11.64 12.81
N PRO A 194 12.11 -11.52 12.29
CA PRO A 194 12.33 -11.49 10.84
C PRO A 194 11.66 -12.67 10.13
N HIS A 195 10.99 -12.37 9.02
CA HIS A 195 10.21 -13.30 8.21
C HIS A 195 8.93 -13.83 8.87
N GLN A 196 8.42 -13.16 9.91
CA GLN A 196 7.21 -13.56 10.62
C GLN A 196 6.18 -12.44 10.65
N TYR A 197 4.91 -12.81 10.62
CA TYR A 197 3.75 -11.91 10.74
C TYR A 197 3.87 -10.65 9.87
N HIS A 198 3.78 -9.44 10.45
CA HIS A 198 3.97 -8.18 9.72
C HIS A 198 5.42 -7.99 9.24
N ASN A 199 6.40 -8.51 9.98
CA ASN A 199 7.83 -8.40 9.70
C ASN A 199 8.32 -9.40 8.63
N GLY A 200 7.67 -9.40 7.48
CA GLY A 200 8.08 -10.17 6.31
C GLY A 200 7.45 -11.57 6.22
N GLY A 201 6.43 -11.85 7.04
CA GLY A 201 5.55 -12.99 6.82
C GLY A 201 4.77 -12.86 5.50
N ILE A 202 4.39 -13.99 4.93
CA ILE A 202 3.56 -14.08 3.72
C ILE A 202 2.09 -14.03 4.12
N TRP A 203 1.31 -13.16 3.48
CA TRP A 203 -0.12 -13.03 3.74
C TRP A 203 -0.91 -13.35 2.46
N PRO A 204 -1.71 -14.43 2.44
CA PRO A 204 -2.58 -14.74 1.29
C PRO A 204 -3.54 -13.58 0.98
N PHE A 205 -3.99 -12.87 2.02
CA PHE A 205 -4.70 -11.61 1.93
C PHE A 205 -4.01 -10.59 0.98
N ILE A 206 -2.72 -10.32 1.17
CA ILE A 206 -1.93 -9.43 0.31
C ILE A 206 -1.71 -10.07 -1.07
N GLY A 207 -1.55 -11.39 -1.12
CA GLY A 207 -1.47 -12.15 -2.36
C GLY A 207 -2.64 -11.88 -3.31
N GLY A 208 -3.86 -11.75 -2.81
CA GLY A 208 -5.02 -11.40 -3.64
C GLY A 208 -4.94 -9.97 -4.22
N PHE A 209 -4.46 -8.99 -3.45
CA PHE A 209 -4.20 -7.64 -3.97
C PHE A 209 -3.09 -7.62 -5.01
N HIS A 210 -2.08 -8.47 -4.85
CA HIS A 210 -0.98 -8.60 -5.80
C HIS A 210 -1.50 -9.11 -7.15
N VAL A 211 -2.33 -10.18 -7.15
CA VAL A 211 -3.00 -10.67 -8.37
C VAL A 211 -3.85 -9.57 -9.01
N ALA A 212 -4.70 -8.89 -8.24
CA ALA A 212 -5.53 -7.80 -8.74
C ALA A 212 -4.71 -6.65 -9.36
N THR A 213 -3.52 -6.37 -8.82
CA THR A 213 -2.62 -5.35 -9.36
C THR A 213 -2.02 -5.77 -10.70
N LEU A 214 -1.68 -7.05 -10.85
CA LEU A 214 -1.20 -7.61 -12.12
C LEU A 214 -2.31 -7.57 -13.19
N VAL A 215 -3.56 -7.85 -12.81
CA VAL A 215 -4.73 -7.70 -13.71
C VAL A 215 -4.88 -6.25 -14.17
N ARG A 216 -4.90 -5.29 -13.23
CA ARG A 216 -5.02 -3.85 -13.53
C ARG A 216 -3.92 -3.36 -14.48
N THR A 217 -2.71 -3.89 -14.35
CA THR A 217 -1.55 -3.49 -15.16
C THR A 217 -1.42 -4.30 -16.45
N GLY A 218 -2.41 -5.12 -16.79
CA GLY A 218 -2.46 -5.90 -18.04
C GLY A 218 -1.50 -7.10 -18.07
N ARG A 219 -0.93 -7.49 -16.92
CA ARG A 219 0.02 -8.61 -16.78
C ARG A 219 -0.70 -9.93 -16.52
N CYS A 220 -1.66 -10.27 -17.38
CA CYS A 220 -2.59 -11.38 -17.14
C CYS A 220 -1.90 -12.74 -16.95
N GLY A 221 -0.82 -13.03 -17.68
CA GLY A 221 -0.07 -14.29 -17.52
C GLY A 221 0.66 -14.38 -16.17
N GLU A 222 1.22 -13.27 -15.67
CA GLU A 222 1.80 -13.21 -14.32
C GLU A 222 0.70 -13.37 -13.26
N ALA A 223 -0.46 -12.74 -13.47
CA ALA A 223 -1.61 -12.82 -12.58
C ALA A 223 -2.16 -14.25 -12.44
N GLU A 224 -2.26 -14.98 -13.56
CA GLU A 224 -2.72 -16.38 -13.57
C GLU A 224 -1.77 -17.30 -12.78
N ALA A 225 -0.46 -17.20 -13.04
CA ALA A 225 0.55 -17.97 -12.30
C ALA A 225 0.54 -17.64 -10.80
N LEU A 226 0.42 -16.36 -10.46
CA LEU A 226 0.37 -15.93 -9.06
C LEU A 226 -0.92 -16.38 -8.36
N LEU A 227 -2.06 -16.39 -9.06
CA LEU A 227 -3.33 -16.88 -8.52
C LEU A 227 -3.27 -18.38 -8.23
N GLN A 228 -2.62 -19.18 -9.09
CA GLN A 228 -2.39 -20.60 -8.80
C GLN A 228 -1.54 -20.76 -7.53
N CYS A 229 -0.44 -20.03 -7.41
CA CYS A 229 0.41 -20.07 -6.22
C CYS A 229 -0.33 -19.61 -4.96
N LEU A 230 -1.24 -18.63 -5.08
CA LEU A 230 -2.13 -18.21 -4.00
C LEU A 230 -3.16 -19.28 -3.62
N ALA A 231 -3.68 -20.04 -4.59
CA ALA A 231 -4.56 -21.18 -4.30
C ALA A 231 -3.80 -22.26 -3.51
N GLU A 232 -2.56 -22.55 -3.91
CA GLU A 232 -1.69 -23.50 -3.23
C GLU A 232 -1.40 -23.06 -1.78
N SER A 233 -1.09 -21.77 -1.55
CA SER A 233 -0.84 -21.27 -0.19
C SER A 233 -2.09 -21.30 0.70
N ASN A 234 -3.27 -21.03 0.15
CA ASN A 234 -4.55 -21.14 0.86
C ASN A 234 -4.96 -22.60 1.15
N ALA A 235 -4.53 -23.54 0.30
CA ALA A 235 -4.78 -24.97 0.47
C ALA A 235 -3.90 -25.62 1.54
N LEU A 236 -2.83 -24.96 1.98
CA LEU A 236 -2.05 -25.39 3.13
C LEU A 236 -2.89 -25.33 4.43
N GLY A 237 -2.37 -25.97 5.46
CA GLY A 237 -2.92 -25.92 6.80
C GLY A 237 -1.99 -26.57 7.82
N ALA A 238 -2.14 -26.14 9.07
CA ALA A 238 -1.38 -26.70 10.19
C ALA A 238 -1.94 -28.07 10.59
N ASP A 239 -3.26 -28.22 10.59
CA ASP A 239 -3.96 -29.44 11.00
C ASP A 239 -4.65 -30.14 9.82
N SER A 240 -5.17 -29.40 8.84
CA SER A 240 -5.89 -29.95 7.68
C SER A 240 -5.75 -29.07 6.42
N PRO A 241 -5.83 -29.65 5.21
CA PRO A 241 -5.84 -28.86 3.98
C PRO A 241 -7.01 -27.85 3.92
N TRP A 242 -6.82 -26.78 3.16
CA TRP A 242 -7.80 -25.69 2.97
C TRP A 242 -8.16 -24.95 4.25
N GLU A 243 -7.16 -24.69 5.09
CA GLU A 243 -7.37 -23.87 6.28
C GLU A 243 -7.46 -22.39 5.95
N PHE A 244 -6.95 -21.89 4.82
CA PHE A 244 -6.89 -20.43 4.59
C PHE A 244 -6.24 -19.71 5.78
N ASN A 245 -5.03 -20.14 6.15
CA ASN A 245 -4.32 -19.59 7.29
C ASN A 245 -4.14 -18.07 7.18
N GLU A 246 -4.03 -17.46 8.35
CA GLU A 246 -3.84 -16.02 8.53
C GLU A 246 -2.62 -15.51 7.79
N TRP A 247 -1.48 -16.18 7.99
CA TRP A 247 -0.20 -15.85 7.38
C TRP A 247 0.66 -17.11 7.31
N LEU A 248 1.76 -17.03 6.56
CA LEU A 248 2.75 -18.09 6.41
C LEU A 248 4.13 -17.51 6.72
N HIS A 249 5.04 -18.33 7.24
CA HIS A 249 6.41 -17.89 7.48
C HIS A 249 7.08 -17.48 6.15
N GLY A 250 7.74 -16.31 6.15
CA GLY A 250 8.20 -15.63 4.94
C GLY A 250 9.28 -16.35 4.13
N GLU A 251 10.08 -17.20 4.77
CA GLU A 251 11.09 -18.02 4.08
C GLU A 251 10.62 -19.45 3.79
N THR A 252 10.11 -20.15 4.80
CA THR A 252 9.75 -21.57 4.70
C THR A 252 8.38 -21.80 4.05
N GLY A 253 7.49 -20.80 4.03
CA GLY A 253 6.11 -20.96 3.58
C GLY A 253 5.27 -21.85 4.51
N HIS A 254 5.71 -22.11 5.74
CA HIS A 254 4.92 -22.89 6.69
C HIS A 254 3.66 -22.13 7.10
N PRO A 255 2.47 -22.74 7.13
CA PRO A 255 1.25 -22.09 7.61
C PRO A 255 1.36 -21.69 9.08
N MET A 256 0.96 -20.47 9.41
CA MET A 256 1.06 -19.87 10.73
C MET A 256 -0.22 -19.10 11.07
N GLY A 257 -0.34 -18.66 12.32
CA GLY A 257 -1.54 -17.97 12.79
C GLY A 257 -2.77 -18.89 12.81
N TYR A 258 -3.95 -18.30 12.82
CA TYR A 258 -5.20 -19.06 12.87
C TYR A 258 -5.65 -19.50 11.47
N GLY A 259 -6.27 -20.68 11.41
CA GLY A 259 -7.03 -21.11 10.24
C GLY A 259 -8.33 -20.33 10.06
N TYR A 260 -8.98 -20.59 8.94
CA TYR A 260 -10.28 -20.13 8.47
C TYR A 260 -10.42 -18.61 8.44
N GLN A 261 -9.37 -17.91 7.99
CA GLN A 261 -9.41 -16.45 7.92
C GLN A 261 -10.20 -15.97 6.71
N ALA A 262 -11.27 -15.24 7.01
CA ALA A 262 -12.17 -14.70 6.00
C ALA A 262 -11.45 -13.76 5.02
N TRP A 263 -10.40 -13.06 5.44
CA TRP A 263 -9.62 -12.20 4.53
C TRP A 263 -8.79 -12.97 3.53
N SER A 264 -8.32 -14.18 3.87
CA SER A 264 -7.49 -15.01 2.99
C SER A 264 -8.38 -15.64 1.92
N ALA A 265 -9.52 -16.19 2.33
CA ALA A 265 -10.54 -16.70 1.42
C ALA A 265 -11.17 -15.59 0.57
N GLY A 266 -11.54 -14.46 1.18
CA GLY A 266 -12.18 -13.34 0.51
C GLY A 266 -11.30 -12.71 -0.55
N MET A 267 -10.03 -12.49 -0.26
CA MET A 267 -9.10 -11.93 -1.24
C MET A 267 -8.72 -12.92 -2.35
N PHE A 268 -8.76 -14.23 -2.09
CA PHE A 268 -8.64 -15.23 -3.16
C PHE A 268 -9.82 -15.14 -4.14
N ILE A 269 -11.06 -15.10 -3.63
CA ILE A 269 -12.27 -14.96 -4.47
C ILE A 269 -12.21 -13.65 -5.26
N TYR A 270 -11.87 -12.55 -4.60
CA TYR A 270 -11.72 -11.25 -5.24
C TYR A 270 -10.69 -11.30 -6.38
N ALA A 271 -9.51 -11.90 -6.14
CA ALA A 271 -8.46 -12.03 -7.14
C ALA A 271 -8.88 -12.92 -8.32
N TYR A 272 -9.58 -14.03 -8.06
CA TYR A 272 -10.13 -14.90 -9.09
C TYR A 272 -11.14 -14.14 -9.97
N GLU A 273 -12.09 -13.43 -9.35
CA GLU A 273 -13.08 -12.63 -10.07
C GLU A 273 -12.41 -11.52 -10.89
N ALA A 274 -11.37 -10.89 -10.34
CA ALA A 274 -10.63 -9.87 -11.05
C ALA A 274 -9.96 -10.42 -12.31
N LEU A 275 -9.25 -11.54 -12.19
CA LEU A 275 -8.61 -12.20 -13.33
C LEU A 275 -9.64 -12.68 -14.37
N ARG A 276 -10.75 -13.28 -13.91
CA ARG A 276 -11.81 -13.83 -14.76
C ARG A 276 -12.50 -12.76 -15.61
N THR A 277 -12.71 -11.57 -15.03
CA THR A 277 -13.44 -10.48 -15.69
C THR A 277 -12.53 -9.48 -16.38
N GLY A 278 -11.23 -9.45 -16.03
CA GLY A 278 -10.31 -8.39 -16.45
C GLY A 278 -10.59 -7.04 -15.79
N HIS A 279 -11.52 -7.01 -14.83
CA HIS A 279 -11.90 -5.83 -14.06
C HIS A 279 -11.44 -5.99 -12.62
N VAL A 280 -11.19 -4.88 -11.93
CA VAL A 280 -10.79 -4.89 -10.53
C VAL A 280 -11.88 -4.15 -9.74
N PRO A 281 -12.95 -4.87 -9.31
CA PRO A 281 -14.15 -4.26 -8.69
C PRO A 281 -13.79 -3.37 -7.50
N LEU A 282 -14.63 -2.39 -7.16
CA LEU A 282 -14.32 -1.26 -6.27
C LEU A 282 -13.27 -0.30 -6.84
N PHE A 283 -12.07 -0.76 -7.18
CA PHE A 283 -10.99 0.15 -7.58
C PHE A 283 -11.21 0.75 -8.98
N ASP A 284 -11.76 -0.01 -9.92
CA ASP A 284 -12.13 0.54 -11.24
C ASP A 284 -13.24 1.59 -11.10
N GLU A 285 -14.19 1.38 -10.19
CA GLU A 285 -15.25 2.34 -9.90
C GLU A 285 -14.70 3.62 -9.23
N LEU A 286 -13.74 3.47 -8.31
CA LEU A 286 -13.08 4.61 -7.66
C LEU A 286 -12.32 5.49 -8.64
N LEU A 287 -11.87 4.93 -9.77
CA LEU A 287 -11.10 5.63 -10.81
C LEU A 287 -11.94 6.03 -12.02
N ALA A 288 -13.20 5.59 -12.08
CA ALA A 288 -14.08 5.91 -13.20
C ALA A 288 -14.28 7.43 -13.31
N PRO A 289 -14.27 8.01 -14.53
CA PRO A 289 -14.61 9.40 -14.72
C PRO A 289 -16.01 9.65 -14.16
N GLN A 290 -16.15 10.63 -13.26
CA GLN A 290 -17.48 11.03 -12.79
C GLN A 290 -18.22 11.67 -13.98
N SER A 291 -19.22 10.98 -14.52
CA SER A 291 -20.09 11.58 -15.54
C SER A 291 -20.77 12.79 -14.92
N THR A 292 -20.57 13.98 -15.50
CA THR A 292 -21.40 15.13 -15.17
C THR A 292 -22.84 14.77 -15.53
N ALA A 293 -23.69 14.61 -14.51
CA ALA A 293 -25.11 14.38 -14.68
C ALA A 293 -25.79 15.66 -15.20
N VAL A 294 -25.50 16.04 -16.45
CA VAL A 294 -26.14 17.15 -17.16
C VAL A 294 -26.67 16.70 -18.54
N GLU A 295 -26.38 15.49 -19.02
CA GLU A 295 -26.82 15.03 -20.35
C GLU A 295 -27.85 13.89 -20.37
N GLN A 296 -28.75 13.81 -19.37
CA GLN A 296 -29.96 12.98 -19.46
C GLN A 296 -31.26 13.72 -19.10
N ALA A 297 -31.29 15.04 -19.31
CA ALA A 297 -32.51 15.82 -19.32
C ALA A 297 -32.50 16.82 -20.49
N ARG A 298 -32.50 16.29 -21.73
CA ARG A 298 -32.94 17.00 -22.93
C ARG A 298 -33.71 16.06 -23.83
#